data_AF-A0A938KRA4-F1
#
_entry.id   AF-A0A938KRA4-F1
#
_cell.length_a   1.000
_cell.length_b   1.000
_cell.length_c   1.000
_cell.angle_alpha   90.00
_cell.angle_beta   90.00
_cell.angle_gamma   90.00
#
_symmetry.space_group_name_H-M   'P 1'
#
loop_
_entity.id
_entity.type
_entity.pdbx_description
1 polymer ?
#
loop_
_entity_poly.entity_id
_entity_poly.type
_entity_poly.pdbx_seq_one_letter_code
_entity_poly.pdbx_strand_id
1 'polypeptide(L)'
;MQHPRTVWIRLCLALMASNLFLNTPTTAHGVPKSTPKQAGQGAQEQAGQGAQASQLTEDSPDPLEIRLPAPTPYEANLQGQWRARKAWTNFHARHPEWNILFDQHTGQPHRLFGPALPMTGNNPVLDFVRQECQDFGMPVDELREGSTYASRKYRYQWYEQWHQGLQVIGGRLGFKRTPEGALVWLASELHPGIQISTVASIRPSEAQRLASVGITNIQAVSVDPALKILPVPGKEAMTVSYHLV
;
A
#
# COMPACT_ATOMS: atom_id res chain seq x y z
N MET A 1 14.50 -38.44 15.09
CA MET A 1 13.43 -37.87 14.25
C MET A 1 13.48 -36.36 14.39
N GLN A 2 14.07 -35.66 13.42
CA GLN A 2 14.12 -34.20 13.40
C GLN A 2 12.91 -33.70 12.60
N HIS A 3 12.08 -32.87 13.22
CA HIS A 3 11.02 -32.15 12.53
C HIS A 3 11.65 -31.18 11.52
N PRO A 4 11.17 -31.12 10.27
CA PRO A 4 11.61 -30.10 9.34
C PRO A 4 11.13 -28.73 9.85
N ARG A 5 12.10 -27.82 10.06
CA ARG A 5 11.84 -26.42 10.35
C ARG A 5 11.28 -25.79 9.07
N THR A 6 9.99 -25.45 9.10
CA THR A 6 9.33 -24.66 8.05
C THR A 6 9.93 -23.26 8.05
N VAL A 7 10.82 -22.97 7.11
CA VAL A 7 11.34 -21.64 6.83
C VAL A 7 10.52 -21.06 5.69
N TRP A 8 9.75 -20.02 5.98
CA TRP A 8 8.95 -19.26 5.02
C TRP A 8 9.90 -18.46 4.12
N ILE A 9 9.98 -18.79 2.83
CA ILE A 9 10.78 -18.00 1.87
C ILE A 9 9.88 -17.57 0.70
N ARG A 10 9.72 -16.25 0.63
CA ARG A 10 9.28 -15.36 -0.47
C ARG A 10 7.83 -15.48 -0.97
N LEU A 11 6.94 -14.81 -0.22
CA LEU A 11 6.02 -13.82 -0.78
C LEU A 11 6.34 -12.50 -0.07
N CYS A 12 7.24 -11.66 -0.62
CA CYS A 12 7.56 -10.37 0.01
C CYS A 12 6.48 -9.33 -0.33
N LEU A 13 5.28 -9.52 0.22
CA LEU A 13 4.26 -8.49 0.29
C LEU A 13 4.36 -7.83 1.67
N ALA A 14 5.27 -6.85 1.79
CA ALA A 14 5.40 -6.06 3.01
C ALA A 14 4.22 -5.07 3.13
N LEU A 15 3.10 -5.52 3.70
CA LEU A 15 1.99 -4.65 4.10
C LEU A 15 2.44 -3.72 5.24
N MET A 16 2.84 -2.49 4.90
CA MET A 16 3.06 -1.41 5.86
C MET A 16 1.69 -0.86 6.33
N ALA A 17 1.11 -1.47 7.37
CA ALA A 17 0.04 -0.80 8.11
C ALA A 17 0.66 0.35 8.91
N SER A 18 0.43 1.59 8.46
CA SER A 18 0.86 2.79 9.17
C SER A 18 0.10 2.96 10.50
N ASN A 19 0.66 2.39 11.57
CA ASN A 19 0.37 2.78 12.95
C ASN A 19 1.34 3.89 13.35
N LEU A 20 0.98 5.15 13.09
CA LEU A 20 1.66 6.29 13.69
C LEU A 20 0.85 6.78 14.88
N PHE A 21 1.15 6.22 16.07
CA PHE A 21 0.93 6.91 17.33
C PHE A 21 2.08 7.90 17.51
N LEU A 22 1.73 9.17 17.64
CA LEU A 22 2.64 10.26 17.98
C LEU A 22 3.19 10.06 19.40
N ASN A 23 4.53 10.07 19.53
CA ASN A 23 5.23 10.67 20.67
C ASN A 23 6.73 10.81 20.35
N THR A 24 7.18 12.05 20.21
CA THR A 24 8.57 12.52 20.32
C THR A 24 8.52 13.75 21.23
N PRO A 25 9.55 14.10 22.05
CA PRO A 25 10.93 14.38 21.61
C PRO A 25 12.01 13.86 22.60
N THR A 26 13.33 13.86 22.35
CA THR A 26 14.22 15.01 22.11
C THR A 26 15.65 14.56 21.70
N THR A 27 16.30 15.43 20.94
CA THR A 27 17.62 15.53 20.27
C THR A 27 18.94 15.29 21.03
N ALA A 28 20.00 14.88 20.29
CA ALA A 28 21.34 15.53 20.19
C ALA A 28 22.27 14.75 19.21
N HIS A 29 22.63 15.29 18.03
CA HIS A 29 23.86 16.02 17.66
C HIS A 29 25.19 15.22 17.60
N GLY A 30 25.82 15.18 16.41
CA GLY A 30 27.24 14.84 16.23
C GLY A 30 27.65 14.49 14.79
N VAL A 31 28.33 15.43 14.10
CA VAL A 31 28.81 15.42 12.69
C VAL A 31 30.24 14.82 12.59
N PRO A 32 30.73 14.38 11.39
CA PRO A 32 31.79 13.36 11.21
C PRO A 32 33.17 13.94 10.82
N LYS A 33 34.22 13.10 10.78
CA LYS A 33 35.54 13.40 10.16
C LYS A 33 36.25 12.17 9.52
N SER A 34 36.21 12.14 8.19
CA SER A 34 37.28 12.01 7.16
C SER A 34 38.69 11.40 7.43
N THR A 35 39.02 10.34 6.63
CA THR A 35 40.23 10.02 5.79
C THR A 35 41.67 9.93 6.37
N PRO A 36 42.71 9.47 5.63
CA PRO A 36 42.86 8.44 4.56
C PRO A 36 44.12 7.52 4.76
N LYS A 37 44.33 6.46 3.94
CA LYS A 37 45.69 6.05 3.50
C LYS A 37 45.75 5.11 2.27
N GLN A 38 46.64 5.51 1.35
CA GLN A 38 47.31 4.84 0.21
C GLN A 38 47.84 3.41 0.53
N ALA A 39 48.29 2.52 -0.38
CA ALA A 39 48.59 2.47 -1.82
C ALA A 39 48.79 0.97 -2.19
N GLY A 40 48.82 0.62 -3.49
CA GLY A 40 49.43 -0.64 -3.93
C GLY A 40 49.05 -1.07 -5.35
N GLN A 41 50.00 -0.94 -6.28
CA GLN A 41 49.97 -1.49 -7.64
C GLN A 41 50.25 -3.01 -7.63
N GLY A 42 49.72 -3.75 -8.60
CA GLY A 42 50.09 -5.14 -8.88
C GLY A 42 49.32 -5.72 -10.06
N ALA A 43 50.03 -6.35 -11.00
CA ALA A 43 49.64 -6.67 -12.37
C ALA A 43 48.85 -7.99 -12.55
N GLN A 44 48.18 -8.06 -13.72
CA GLN A 44 47.90 -9.21 -14.61
C GLN A 44 47.61 -10.61 -14.02
N GLU A 45 46.44 -11.16 -14.37
CA GLU A 45 46.35 -12.46 -15.05
C GLU A 45 44.95 -12.71 -15.66
N GLN A 46 44.94 -13.13 -16.93
CA GLN A 46 43.78 -13.65 -17.65
C GLN A 46 43.67 -15.15 -17.38
N ALA A 47 42.50 -15.67 -16.99
CA ALA A 47 42.00 -16.99 -17.39
C ALA A 47 40.60 -17.28 -16.82
N GLY A 48 39.69 -17.73 -17.68
CA GLY A 48 38.58 -18.61 -17.30
C GLY A 48 37.27 -17.95 -16.86
N GLN A 49 36.46 -17.47 -17.79
CA GLN A 49 35.03 -17.27 -17.54
C GLN A 49 34.31 -18.62 -17.65
N GLY A 50 34.43 -19.43 -16.59
CA GLY A 50 33.40 -20.40 -16.25
C GLY A 50 32.19 -19.62 -15.74
N ALA A 51 31.00 -19.94 -16.24
CA ALA A 51 29.75 -19.37 -15.75
C ALA A 51 29.56 -19.77 -14.28
N GLN A 52 30.02 -18.92 -13.36
CA GLN A 52 29.69 -19.04 -11.95
C GLN A 52 28.20 -18.72 -11.81
N ALA A 53 27.42 -19.73 -11.43
CA ALA A 53 26.08 -19.52 -10.91
C ALA A 53 26.21 -18.62 -9.68
N SER A 54 25.90 -17.33 -9.82
CA SER A 54 25.90 -16.39 -8.71
C SER A 54 24.89 -16.88 -7.68
N GLN A 55 25.38 -17.31 -6.52
CA GLN A 55 24.54 -17.53 -5.35
C GLN A 55 23.91 -16.19 -4.99
N LEU A 56 22.60 -16.07 -5.25
CA LEU A 56 21.82 -14.95 -4.75
C LEU A 56 21.84 -15.05 -3.21
N THR A 57 22.52 -14.11 -2.55
CA THR A 57 22.43 -13.92 -1.11
C THR A 57 21.03 -13.40 -0.76
N GLU A 58 20.64 -13.45 0.52
CA GLU A 58 19.33 -12.97 1.00
C GLU A 58 19.00 -11.54 0.54
N ASP A 59 20.04 -10.70 0.40
CA ASP A 59 19.97 -9.30 -0.06
C ASP A 59 20.01 -9.12 -1.59
N SER A 60 20.21 -10.19 -2.37
CA SER A 60 20.29 -10.07 -3.82
C SER A 60 18.90 -9.76 -4.40
N PRO A 61 18.75 -8.66 -5.17
CA PRO A 61 17.48 -8.27 -5.75
C PRO A 61 17.06 -9.30 -6.78
N ASP A 62 15.88 -9.90 -6.56
CA ASP A 62 15.25 -10.75 -7.55
C ASP A 62 14.62 -9.85 -8.63
N PRO A 63 14.95 -10.03 -9.92
CA PRO A 63 14.44 -9.18 -10.99
C PRO A 63 12.91 -9.22 -11.14
N LEU A 64 12.23 -10.20 -10.53
CA LEU A 64 10.78 -10.33 -10.54
C LEU A 64 10.14 -9.94 -9.19
N GLU A 65 10.94 -9.52 -8.21
CA GLU A 65 10.43 -9.03 -6.93
C GLU A 65 9.85 -7.62 -7.08
N ILE A 66 8.64 -7.42 -6.58
CA ILE A 66 8.04 -6.10 -6.40
C ILE A 66 8.28 -5.63 -4.96
N ARG A 67 9.10 -4.59 -4.80
CA ARG A 67 9.31 -3.94 -3.49
C ARG A 67 8.46 -2.68 -3.39
N LEU A 68 7.63 -2.60 -2.35
CA LEU A 68 6.90 -1.37 -2.06
C LEU A 68 7.88 -0.30 -1.56
N PRO A 69 7.79 0.95 -2.06
CA PRO A 69 8.62 2.03 -1.56
C PRO A 69 8.21 2.41 -0.13
N ALA A 70 9.10 3.12 0.56
CA ALA A 70 8.73 3.77 1.82
C ALA A 70 7.59 4.78 1.58
N PRO A 71 6.69 4.98 2.56
CA PRO A 71 5.63 5.97 2.43
C PRO A 71 6.18 7.38 2.18
N THR A 72 5.62 8.07 1.18
CA THR A 72 5.95 9.46 0.87
C THR A 72 5.34 10.39 1.92
N PRO A 73 6.09 11.38 2.46
CA PRO A 73 5.53 12.37 3.37
C PRO A 73 4.49 13.26 2.68
N TYR A 74 3.62 13.91 3.46
CA TYR A 74 2.63 14.82 2.88
C TYR A 74 3.26 16.14 2.42
N GLU A 75 3.34 16.33 1.11
CA GLU A 75 3.79 17.57 0.49
C GLU A 75 2.75 18.70 0.61
N ALA A 76 3.12 19.80 1.27
CA ALA A 76 2.19 20.90 1.58
C ALA A 76 1.58 21.54 0.33
N ASN A 77 2.38 21.74 -0.73
CA ASN A 77 1.91 22.31 -1.99
C ASN A 77 0.86 21.42 -2.66
N LEU A 78 1.11 20.11 -2.71
CA LEU A 78 0.17 19.16 -3.33
C LEU A 78 -1.12 19.03 -2.50
N GLN A 79 -1.02 19.01 -1.17
CA GLN A 79 -2.19 19.07 -0.29
C GLN A 79 -3.02 20.34 -0.54
N GLY A 80 -2.37 21.50 -0.73
CA GLY A 80 -3.03 22.75 -1.08
C GLY A 80 -3.77 22.66 -2.42
N GLN A 81 -3.13 22.10 -3.44
CA GLN A 81 -3.75 21.89 -4.76
C GLN A 81 -4.98 20.98 -4.67
N TRP A 82 -4.93 19.93 -3.85
CA TRP A 82 -6.08 19.03 -3.65
C TRP A 82 -7.22 19.66 -2.86
N ARG A 83 -6.91 20.46 -1.84
CA ARG A 83 -7.94 21.25 -1.14
C ARG A 83 -8.56 22.33 -2.04
N ALA A 84 -7.86 22.81 -3.06
CA ALA A 84 -8.44 23.74 -4.03
C ALA A 84 -9.41 23.06 -5.02
N ARG A 85 -9.46 21.72 -5.09
CA ARG A 85 -10.36 21.00 -6.01
C ARG A 85 -11.81 21.04 -5.51
N LYS A 86 -12.73 20.98 -6.47
CA LYS A 86 -14.19 20.95 -6.25
C LYS A 86 -14.61 19.91 -5.21
N ALA A 87 -13.98 18.74 -5.19
CA ALA A 87 -14.29 17.68 -4.24
C ALA A 87 -14.19 18.13 -2.78
N TRP A 88 -13.07 18.76 -2.41
CA TRP A 88 -12.89 19.27 -1.06
C TRP A 88 -13.73 20.49 -0.79
N THR A 89 -13.73 21.47 -1.71
CA THR A 89 -14.44 22.74 -1.48
C THR A 89 -15.93 22.51 -1.31
N ASN A 90 -16.53 21.60 -2.06
CA ASN A 90 -17.94 21.22 -1.89
C ASN A 90 -18.21 20.52 -0.57
N PHE A 91 -17.36 19.55 -0.17
CA PHE A 91 -17.50 18.87 1.11
C PHE A 91 -17.36 19.85 2.29
N HIS A 92 -16.33 20.67 2.28
CA HIS A 92 -16.03 21.63 3.34
C HIS A 92 -17.08 22.75 3.43
N ALA A 93 -17.72 23.14 2.33
CA ALA A 93 -18.83 24.09 2.37
C ALA A 93 -20.04 23.56 3.15
N ARG A 94 -20.26 22.23 3.13
CA ARG A 94 -21.31 21.56 3.92
C ARG A 94 -20.86 21.25 5.34
N HIS A 95 -19.57 20.97 5.53
CA HIS A 95 -18.97 20.50 6.79
C HIS A 95 -17.73 21.33 7.16
N PRO A 96 -17.88 22.60 7.58
CA PRO A 96 -16.77 23.56 7.70
C PRO A 96 -15.76 23.26 8.82
N GLU A 97 -16.11 22.39 9.78
CA GLU A 97 -15.20 21.98 10.87
C GLU A 97 -14.41 20.71 10.53
N TRP A 98 -14.67 20.12 9.36
CA TRP A 98 -13.96 18.93 8.92
C TRP A 98 -12.63 19.28 8.27
N ASN A 99 -11.70 18.34 8.35
CA ASN A 99 -10.35 18.43 7.81
C ASN A 99 -10.04 17.22 6.94
N ILE A 100 -9.09 17.41 6.02
CA ILE A 100 -8.64 16.37 5.09
C ILE A 100 -7.13 16.31 4.97
N LEU A 101 -6.62 15.08 4.91
CA LEU A 101 -5.31 14.73 4.36
C LEU A 101 -5.54 13.82 3.16
N PHE A 102 -4.90 14.17 2.06
CA PHE A 102 -4.99 13.43 0.82
C PHE A 102 -3.80 12.49 0.66
N ASP A 103 -4.05 11.32 0.08
CA ASP A 103 -3.01 10.37 -0.29
C ASP A 103 -2.13 10.93 -1.41
N GLN A 104 -0.80 10.86 -1.24
CA GLN A 104 0.18 11.47 -2.13
C GLN A 104 0.19 10.90 -3.56
N HIS A 105 -0.33 9.68 -3.77
CA HIS A 105 -0.25 8.98 -5.03
C HIS A 105 -1.59 8.90 -5.76
N THR A 106 -2.70 8.83 -5.04
CA THR A 106 -4.06 8.68 -5.59
C THR A 106 -4.89 9.96 -5.51
N GLY A 107 -4.52 10.90 -4.65
CA GLY A 107 -5.33 12.08 -4.36
C GLY A 107 -6.67 11.75 -3.68
N GLN A 108 -6.83 10.53 -3.14
CA GLN A 108 -7.99 10.12 -2.35
C GLN A 108 -7.92 10.70 -0.93
N PRO A 109 -9.05 10.83 -0.21
CA PRO A 109 -9.05 11.30 1.17
C PRO A 109 -8.47 10.22 2.10
N HIS A 110 -7.14 10.19 2.22
CA HIS A 110 -6.43 9.28 3.11
C HIS A 110 -6.92 9.41 4.56
N ARG A 111 -7.23 10.64 4.99
CA ARG A 111 -7.93 10.93 6.24
C ARG A 111 -8.92 12.06 6.02
N LEU A 112 -10.19 11.83 6.33
CA LEU A 112 -11.26 12.82 6.36
C LEU A 112 -11.91 12.75 7.75
N PHE A 113 -11.87 13.82 8.53
CA PHE A 113 -12.27 13.78 9.95
C PHE A 113 -12.78 15.13 10.47
N GLY A 114 -13.60 15.10 11.51
CA GLY A 114 -14.18 16.29 12.13
C GLY A 114 -15.16 15.95 13.25
N PRO A 115 -16.04 16.88 13.62
CA PRO A 115 -17.16 16.62 14.53
C PRO A 115 -18.04 15.48 14.02
N ALA A 116 -18.67 14.76 14.96
CA ALA A 116 -19.51 13.60 14.64
C ALA A 116 -20.65 13.98 13.68
N LEU A 117 -20.70 13.30 12.53
CA LEU A 117 -21.65 13.55 11.46
C LEU A 117 -22.68 12.40 11.42
N PRO A 118 -23.97 12.66 11.68
CA PRO A 118 -25.00 11.62 11.68
C PRO A 118 -25.12 10.92 10.33
N MET A 119 -25.08 9.58 10.32
CA MET A 119 -25.30 8.79 9.11
C MET A 119 -26.71 8.19 9.17
N THR A 120 -27.47 8.31 8.08
CA THR A 120 -28.86 7.82 8.00
C THR A 120 -29.02 6.88 6.79
N GLY A 121 -30.09 6.09 6.78
CA GLY A 121 -30.39 5.14 5.70
C GLY A 121 -30.18 3.68 6.07
N ASN A 122 -30.51 2.79 5.15
CA ASN A 122 -30.41 1.34 5.33
C ASN A 122 -28.97 0.84 5.19
N ASN A 123 -28.16 1.51 4.35
CA ASN A 123 -26.72 1.27 4.27
C ASN A 123 -25.99 2.61 4.53
N PRO A 124 -26.01 3.08 5.79
CA PRO A 124 -25.62 4.46 6.11
C PRO A 124 -24.21 4.78 5.64
N VAL A 125 -23.32 3.78 5.62
CA VAL A 125 -21.92 3.93 5.21
C VAL A 125 -21.78 4.17 3.73
N LEU A 126 -22.31 3.29 2.88
CA LEU A 126 -22.22 3.49 1.43
C LEU A 126 -23.08 4.66 0.95
N ASP A 127 -24.21 4.91 1.61
CA ASP A 127 -25.08 6.05 1.33
C ASP A 127 -24.36 7.37 1.60
N PHE A 128 -23.62 7.48 2.72
CA PHE A 128 -22.76 8.63 3.00
C PHE A 128 -21.72 8.85 1.90
N VAL A 129 -21.02 7.81 1.45
CA VAL A 129 -20.00 7.97 0.40
C VAL A 129 -20.62 8.46 -0.91
N ARG A 130 -21.76 7.89 -1.31
CA ARG A 130 -22.46 8.28 -2.55
C ARG A 130 -23.00 9.70 -2.51
N GLN A 131 -23.40 10.18 -1.34
CA GLN A 131 -24.02 11.51 -1.21
C GLN A 131 -22.98 12.59 -0.90
N GLU A 132 -22.15 12.36 0.12
CA GLU A 132 -21.22 13.36 0.63
C GLU A 132 -19.87 13.32 -0.09
N CYS A 133 -19.45 12.15 -0.59
CA CYS A 133 -18.13 11.95 -1.17
C CYS A 133 -18.13 11.73 -2.70
N GLN A 134 -19.25 11.96 -3.40
CA GLN A 134 -19.36 11.72 -4.85
C GLN A 134 -18.24 12.39 -5.68
N ASP A 135 -17.85 13.61 -5.31
CA ASP A 135 -16.89 14.41 -6.06
C ASP A 135 -15.44 13.91 -5.88
N PHE A 136 -15.16 13.01 -4.92
CA PHE A 136 -13.83 12.40 -4.74
C PHE A 136 -13.57 11.26 -5.73
N GLY A 137 -14.57 10.84 -6.52
CA GLY A 137 -14.42 9.79 -7.52
C GLY A 137 -14.08 8.43 -6.92
N MET A 138 -14.59 8.12 -5.74
CA MET A 138 -14.39 6.81 -5.11
C MET A 138 -15.12 5.72 -5.91
N PRO A 139 -14.49 4.56 -6.18
CA PRO A 139 -15.11 3.45 -6.90
C PRO A 139 -16.07 2.66 -5.98
N VAL A 140 -17.20 3.27 -5.58
CA VAL A 140 -18.13 2.70 -4.59
C VAL A 140 -18.68 1.34 -5.03
N ASP A 141 -18.92 1.15 -6.33
CA ASP A 141 -19.47 -0.09 -6.87
C ASP A 141 -18.44 -1.24 -6.90
N GLU A 142 -17.17 -0.94 -6.63
CA GLU A 142 -16.11 -1.93 -6.46
C GLU A 142 -15.92 -2.35 -4.99
N LEU A 143 -16.70 -1.79 -4.06
CA LEU A 143 -16.53 -2.06 -2.63
C LEU A 143 -17.29 -3.30 -2.18
N ARG A 144 -16.61 -4.16 -1.40
CA ARG A 144 -17.20 -5.30 -0.69
C ARG A 144 -16.97 -5.15 0.80
N GLU A 145 -17.91 -5.65 1.61
CA GLU A 145 -17.76 -5.61 3.07
C GLU A 145 -16.50 -6.36 3.50
N GLY A 146 -15.68 -5.69 4.29
CA GLY A 146 -14.50 -6.25 4.92
C GLY A 146 -14.68 -6.39 6.42
N SER A 147 -13.55 -6.34 7.13
CA SER A 147 -13.54 -6.52 8.59
C SER A 147 -14.32 -5.43 9.33
N THR A 148 -14.88 -5.85 10.48
CA THR A 148 -15.48 -4.94 11.46
C THR A 148 -14.83 -5.17 12.80
N TYR A 149 -14.71 -4.12 13.61
CA TYR A 149 -14.36 -4.27 15.01
C TYR A 149 -14.95 -3.15 15.85
N ALA A 150 -15.09 -3.40 17.15
CA ALA A 150 -15.73 -2.47 18.08
C ALA A 150 -14.86 -2.28 19.32
N SER A 151 -14.92 -1.07 19.87
CA SER A 151 -14.44 -0.73 21.20
C SER A 151 -15.58 -0.10 22.01
N ARG A 152 -15.34 0.22 23.29
CA ARG A 152 -16.33 0.96 24.09
C ARG A 152 -16.71 2.32 23.46
N LYS A 153 -15.75 3.01 22.83
CA LYS A 153 -15.94 4.37 22.31
C LYS A 153 -16.32 4.43 20.83
N TYR A 154 -15.99 3.40 20.05
CA TYR A 154 -16.10 3.47 18.59
C TYR A 154 -16.45 2.13 17.95
N ARG A 155 -17.01 2.20 16.75
CA ARG A 155 -17.20 1.10 15.80
C ARG A 155 -16.37 1.37 14.56
N TYR A 156 -15.73 0.33 14.04
CA TYR A 156 -14.90 0.40 12.86
C TYR A 156 -15.44 -0.56 11.81
N GLN A 157 -15.58 -0.06 10.58
CA GLN A 157 -16.03 -0.82 9.42
C GLN A 157 -15.03 -0.59 8.30
N TRP A 158 -14.58 -1.67 7.68
CA TRP A 158 -13.78 -1.62 6.46
C TRP A 158 -14.56 -2.18 5.28
N TYR A 159 -14.27 -1.65 4.11
CA TYR A 159 -14.60 -2.22 2.81
C TYR A 159 -13.32 -2.47 2.05
N GLU A 160 -13.32 -3.52 1.24
CA GLU A 160 -12.22 -3.87 0.34
C GLU A 160 -12.61 -3.54 -1.09
N GLN A 161 -11.65 -3.07 -1.88
CA GLN A 161 -11.85 -2.78 -3.29
C GLN A 161 -11.64 -4.04 -4.13
N TRP A 162 -12.56 -4.27 -5.06
CA TRP A 162 -12.58 -5.37 -6.01
C TRP A 162 -12.80 -4.83 -7.41
N HIS A 163 -11.74 -4.72 -8.20
CA HIS A 163 -11.79 -4.21 -9.56
C HIS A 163 -12.01 -5.38 -10.53
N GLN A 164 -13.11 -5.35 -11.27
CA GLN A 164 -13.50 -6.41 -12.23
C GLN A 164 -13.43 -7.84 -11.64
N GLY A 165 -13.77 -7.99 -10.36
CA GLY A 165 -13.76 -9.27 -9.66
C GLY A 165 -12.42 -9.70 -9.06
N LEU A 166 -11.35 -8.93 -9.24
CA LEU A 166 -10.06 -9.14 -8.59
C LEU A 166 -9.92 -8.25 -7.35
N GLN A 167 -9.45 -8.82 -6.25
CA GLN A 167 -9.17 -8.04 -5.04
C GLN A 167 -7.99 -7.08 -5.32
N VAL A 168 -8.15 -5.82 -4.94
CA VAL A 168 -7.06 -4.84 -4.96
C VAL A 168 -6.37 -4.89 -3.61
N ILE A 169 -5.12 -5.35 -3.57
CA ILE A 169 -4.37 -5.49 -2.33
C ILE A 169 -4.14 -4.10 -1.72
N GLY A 170 -4.52 -3.94 -0.45
CA GLY A 170 -4.45 -2.65 0.24
C GLY A 170 -5.54 -1.65 -0.17
N GLY A 171 -6.29 -1.92 -1.23
CA GLY A 171 -7.42 -1.11 -1.64
C GLY A 171 -8.56 -1.20 -0.63
N ARG A 172 -8.69 -0.21 0.25
CA ARG A 172 -9.71 -0.24 1.31
C ARG A 172 -10.33 1.12 1.62
N LEU A 173 -11.54 1.07 2.14
CA LEU A 173 -12.26 2.23 2.67
C LEU A 173 -12.69 1.96 4.11
N GLY A 174 -12.19 2.77 5.04
CA GLY A 174 -12.40 2.62 6.47
C GLY A 174 -13.28 3.72 7.04
N PHE A 175 -14.10 3.33 8.02
CA PHE A 175 -14.98 4.22 8.76
C PHE A 175 -14.79 3.98 10.25
N LYS A 176 -14.67 5.06 11.01
CA LYS A 176 -14.79 5.05 12.48
C LYS A 176 -16.03 5.84 12.84
N ARG A 177 -16.88 5.22 13.65
CA ARG A 177 -18.19 5.75 14.05
C ARG A 177 -18.34 5.71 15.56
N THR A 178 -19.16 6.61 16.11
CA THR A 178 -19.60 6.52 17.50
C THR A 178 -20.52 5.29 17.70
N PRO A 179 -20.80 4.85 18.94
CA PRO A 179 -21.75 3.77 19.18
C PRO A 179 -23.15 4.04 18.63
N GLU A 180 -23.53 5.32 18.52
CA GLU A 180 -24.80 5.80 17.98
C GLU A 180 -24.81 5.85 16.43
N GLY A 181 -23.67 5.55 15.79
CA GLY A 181 -23.57 5.42 14.34
C GLY A 181 -23.10 6.68 13.60
N ALA A 182 -22.80 7.78 14.29
CA ALA A 182 -22.28 8.99 13.66
C ALA A 182 -20.83 8.81 13.18
N LEU A 183 -20.49 9.31 12.00
CA LEU A 183 -19.15 9.29 11.44
C LEU A 183 -18.23 10.26 12.17
N VAL A 184 -17.06 9.81 12.60
CA VAL A 184 -16.01 10.70 13.12
C VAL A 184 -14.77 10.74 12.22
N TRP A 185 -14.62 9.72 11.37
CA TRP A 185 -13.46 9.59 10.49
C TRP A 185 -13.73 8.61 9.35
N LEU A 186 -13.27 8.99 8.16
CA LEU A 186 -13.17 8.17 6.96
C LEU A 186 -11.71 8.11 6.51
N ALA A 187 -11.28 6.94 6.03
CA ALA A 187 -9.97 6.75 5.42
C ALA A 187 -10.08 5.96 4.12
N SER A 188 -9.62 6.55 3.02
CA SER A 188 -9.57 5.91 1.70
C SER A 188 -8.13 5.57 1.32
N GLU A 189 -7.90 4.31 0.99
CA GLU A 189 -6.71 3.80 0.29
C GLU A 189 -7.15 3.21 -1.06
N LEU A 190 -8.21 3.77 -1.67
CA LEU A 190 -8.80 3.26 -2.91
C LEU A 190 -8.01 3.69 -4.15
N HIS A 191 -8.12 2.88 -5.19
CA HIS A 191 -7.43 3.07 -6.45
C HIS A 191 -8.43 3.21 -7.61
N PRO A 192 -8.97 4.42 -7.88
CA PRO A 192 -9.94 4.63 -8.96
C PRO A 192 -9.34 4.54 -10.36
N GLY A 193 -8.01 4.62 -10.49
CA GLY A 193 -7.30 4.73 -11.77
C GLY A 193 -6.78 3.41 -12.34
N ILE A 194 -7.34 2.27 -11.96
CA ILE A 194 -6.86 0.96 -12.43
C ILE A 194 -7.22 0.79 -13.92
N GLN A 195 -6.21 0.58 -14.75
CA GLN A 195 -6.33 0.41 -16.22
C GLN A 195 -5.36 -0.67 -16.70
N ILE A 196 -5.48 -1.88 -16.15
CA ILE A 196 -4.69 -3.04 -16.57
C ILE A 196 -5.59 -4.18 -17.04
N SER A 197 -5.06 -5.08 -17.87
CA SER A 197 -5.74 -6.35 -18.16
C SER A 197 -5.91 -7.15 -16.86
N THR A 198 -7.06 -7.80 -16.70
CA THR A 198 -7.36 -8.72 -15.60
C THR A 198 -7.13 -10.19 -15.96
N VAL A 199 -6.57 -10.45 -17.15
CA VAL A 199 -6.17 -11.78 -17.62
C VAL A 199 -4.69 -11.99 -17.31
N ALA A 200 -4.37 -13.05 -16.57
CA ALA A 200 -2.99 -13.44 -16.29
C ALA A 200 -2.21 -13.72 -17.58
N SER A 201 -1.03 -13.11 -17.71
CA SER A 201 -0.14 -13.27 -18.87
C SER A 201 0.73 -14.52 -18.79
N ILE A 202 0.89 -15.10 -17.60
CA ILE A 202 1.67 -16.32 -17.34
C ILE A 202 0.83 -17.37 -16.63
N ARG A 203 1.20 -18.64 -16.80
CA ARG A 203 0.53 -19.77 -16.14
C ARG A 203 1.14 -20.00 -14.75
N PRO A 204 0.41 -20.62 -13.80
CA PRO A 204 0.95 -20.93 -12.47
C PRO A 204 2.28 -21.70 -12.50
N SER A 205 2.45 -22.69 -13.38
CA SER A 205 3.70 -23.45 -13.50
C SER A 205 4.88 -22.58 -13.94
N GLU A 206 4.62 -21.58 -14.78
CA GLU A 206 5.64 -20.62 -15.21
C GLU A 206 5.98 -19.65 -14.09
N ALA A 207 4.99 -19.17 -13.33
CA ALA A 207 5.21 -18.37 -12.14
C ALA A 207 6.08 -19.12 -11.10
N GLN A 208 5.81 -20.41 -10.85
CA GLN A 208 6.64 -21.25 -9.98
C GLN A 208 8.07 -21.36 -10.49
N ARG A 209 8.25 -21.64 -11.78
CA ARG A 209 9.56 -21.79 -12.40
C ARG A 209 10.37 -20.49 -12.25
N LEU A 210 9.75 -19.36 -12.58
CA LEU A 210 10.36 -18.03 -12.49
C LEU A 210 10.73 -17.67 -11.05
N ALA A 211 9.83 -17.90 -10.08
CA ALA A 211 10.08 -17.66 -8.67
C ALA A 211 11.17 -18.58 -8.06
N SER A 212 11.50 -19.69 -8.73
CA SER A 212 12.51 -20.64 -8.28
C SER A 212 13.90 -20.39 -8.86
N VAL A 213 14.03 -19.48 -9.83
CA VAL A 213 15.31 -19.21 -10.52
C VAL A 213 16.34 -18.69 -9.51
N GLY A 214 17.51 -19.33 -9.47
CA GLY A 214 18.61 -18.92 -8.60
C GLY A 214 18.45 -19.29 -7.12
N ILE A 215 17.34 -19.95 -6.73
CA ILE A 215 17.12 -20.45 -5.38
C ILE A 215 17.51 -21.94 -5.32
N THR A 216 18.38 -22.29 -4.38
CA THR A 216 18.77 -23.69 -4.13
C THR A 216 18.08 -24.24 -2.89
N ASN A 217 17.95 -25.58 -2.79
CA ASN A 217 17.35 -26.28 -1.64
C ASN A 217 15.86 -25.93 -1.37
N ILE A 218 15.10 -25.61 -2.42
CA ILE A 218 13.66 -25.35 -2.34
C ILE A 218 12.93 -26.58 -1.78
N GLN A 219 12.23 -26.40 -0.65
CA GLN A 219 11.47 -27.47 -0.01
C GLN A 219 10.05 -27.60 -0.59
N ALA A 220 9.46 -26.49 -1.01
CA ALA A 220 8.14 -26.43 -1.63
C ALA A 220 7.98 -25.10 -2.39
N VAL A 221 7.11 -25.11 -3.41
CA VAL A 221 6.63 -23.91 -4.10
C VAL A 221 5.12 -23.99 -4.22
N SER A 222 4.43 -22.92 -3.85
CA SER A 222 2.98 -22.79 -3.99
C SER A 222 2.64 -21.48 -4.68
N VAL A 223 1.62 -21.49 -5.53
CA VAL A 223 1.05 -20.29 -6.15
C VAL A 223 -0.31 -20.06 -5.51
N ASP A 224 -0.59 -18.83 -5.08
CA ASP A 224 -1.95 -18.44 -4.68
C ASP A 224 -2.85 -18.54 -5.92
N PRO A 225 -3.90 -19.39 -5.92
CA PRO A 225 -4.77 -19.52 -7.08
C PRO A 225 -5.62 -18.26 -7.32
N ALA A 226 -5.74 -17.37 -6.34
CA ALA A 226 -6.50 -16.13 -6.47
C ALA A 226 -5.63 -15.02 -7.05
N LEU A 227 -5.85 -14.70 -8.33
CA LEU A 227 -5.27 -13.54 -8.99
C LEU A 227 -5.74 -12.24 -8.31
N LYS A 228 -4.81 -11.32 -8.06
CA LYS A 228 -5.07 -10.04 -7.38
C LYS A 228 -4.41 -8.89 -8.14
N ILE A 229 -4.80 -7.67 -7.79
CA ILE A 229 -4.17 -6.45 -8.27
C ILE A 229 -3.33 -5.87 -7.14
N LEU A 230 -2.05 -5.63 -7.40
CA LEU A 230 -1.12 -4.96 -6.49
C LEU A 230 -0.85 -3.54 -7.00
N PRO A 231 -1.38 -2.50 -6.34
CA PRO A 231 -0.94 -1.13 -6.52
C PRO A 231 0.47 -0.95 -5.95
N VAL A 232 1.35 -0.32 -6.73
CA VAL A 232 2.71 0.03 -6.32
C VAL A 232 2.86 1.53 -6.53
N PRO A 233 2.92 2.34 -5.46
CA PRO A 233 3.16 3.77 -5.59
C PRO A 233 4.52 4.01 -6.25
N GLY A 234 4.58 4.96 -7.17
CA GLY A 234 5.84 5.35 -7.79
C GLY A 234 6.65 6.27 -6.88
N LYS A 235 7.88 6.58 -7.30
CA LYS A 235 8.77 7.48 -6.55
C LYS A 235 8.28 8.92 -6.53
N GLU A 236 7.47 9.29 -7.51
CA GLU A 236 6.89 10.63 -7.64
C GLU A 236 5.46 10.63 -7.10
N ALA A 237 5.03 11.75 -6.53
CA ALA A 237 3.63 11.94 -6.17
C ALA A 237 2.73 11.78 -7.40
N MET A 238 1.47 11.42 -7.18
CA MET A 238 0.49 11.16 -8.24
C MET A 238 0.82 10.00 -9.20
N THR A 239 1.81 9.16 -8.87
CA THR A 239 2.15 7.99 -9.68
C THR A 239 1.85 6.70 -8.94
N VAL A 240 1.14 5.80 -9.61
CA VAL A 240 0.85 4.42 -9.16
C VAL A 240 0.95 3.50 -10.38
N SER A 241 1.65 2.38 -10.23
CA SER A 241 1.61 1.27 -11.19
C SER A 241 0.77 0.13 -10.62
N TYR A 242 0.09 -0.61 -11.48
CA TYR A 242 -0.75 -1.74 -11.06
C TYR A 242 -0.21 -3.02 -11.68
N HIS A 243 -0.10 -4.07 -10.87
CA HIS A 243 0.44 -5.36 -11.28
C HIS A 243 -0.56 -6.45 -10.99
N LEU A 244 -0.69 -7.41 -11.89
CA LEU A 244 -1.37 -8.67 -11.58
C LEU A 244 -0.40 -9.57 -10.83
N VAL A 245 -0.86 -10.13 -9.70
CA VAL A 245 -0.08 -11.02 -8.83
C VAL A 245 -0.88 -12.24 -8.40
#